data_AF-A0A962M7P5-F1
#
_entry.id   AF-A0A962M7P5-F1
#
_cell.length_a   1.000
_cell.length_b   1.000
_cell.length_c   1.000
_cell.angle_alpha   90.00
_cell.angle_beta   90.00
_cell.angle_gamma   90.00
#
_symmetry.space_group_name_H-M   'P 1'
#
loop_
_entity.id
_entity.type
_entity.pdbx_description
1 polymer ?
#
loop_
_entity_poly.entity_id
_entity_poly.type
_entity_poly.pdbx_seq_one_letter_code
_entity_poly.pdbx_strand_id
1 'polypeptide(L)'
;MLKKRITTLKQVRRYLDSVPSINWGGCGFAAYAMYLWLEKNGQLSEDTTVIYGCSSWYFNVHEQNMNALNNGYKNATACIHAALMHEGKIIDSDETINISEDHRFSELLVIPRERIHHFMQASLRSEEWAEAFNREVYIPKIEEKLGIRFFEQTNLKTNEITG
;
A
#
# COMPACT_ATOMS: atom_id res chain seq x y z
N MET A 1 -12.74 28.26 -3.36
CA MET A 1 -13.45 27.01 -2.99
C MET A 1 -12.62 26.26 -1.96
N LEU A 2 -13.10 26.07 -0.73
CA LEU A 2 -12.46 25.15 0.20
C LEU A 2 -12.55 23.73 -0.38
N LYS A 3 -11.41 23.09 -0.70
CA LYS A 3 -11.38 21.65 -1.00
C LYS A 3 -12.00 20.94 0.21
N LYS A 4 -13.13 20.22 0.04
CA LYS A 4 -13.73 19.41 1.13
C LYS A 4 -12.65 18.50 1.72
N ARG A 5 -12.41 18.62 3.03
CA ARG A 5 -11.46 17.80 3.77
C ARG A 5 -11.98 16.36 3.84
N ILE A 6 -11.11 15.39 3.57
CA ILE A 6 -11.40 13.97 3.79
C ILE A 6 -11.28 13.69 5.29
N THR A 7 -12.35 13.15 5.89
CA THR A 7 -12.45 12.92 7.34
C THR A 7 -12.82 11.49 7.71
N THR A 8 -13.03 10.62 6.71
CA THR A 8 -13.42 9.22 6.94
C THR A 8 -12.69 8.28 5.99
N LEU A 9 -12.42 7.06 6.42
CA LEU A 9 -11.85 6.01 5.57
C LEU A 9 -12.70 5.75 4.32
N LYS A 10 -14.03 5.83 4.43
CA LYS A 10 -14.94 5.71 3.28
C LYS A 10 -14.68 6.78 2.20
N GLN A 11 -14.34 8.00 2.60
CA GLN A 11 -13.98 9.06 1.66
C GLN A 11 -12.57 8.86 1.07
N VAL A 12 -11.64 8.30 1.85
CA VAL A 12 -10.32 7.89 1.34
C VAL A 12 -10.50 6.84 0.24
N ARG A 13 -11.25 5.77 0.51
CA ARG A 13 -11.57 4.70 -0.45
C ARG A 13 -12.17 5.23 -1.74
N ARG A 14 -13.25 6.01 -1.65
CA ARG A 14 -13.88 6.66 -2.82
C ARG A 14 -12.94 7.56 -3.61
N TYR A 15 -12.01 8.23 -2.94
CA TYR A 15 -11.02 9.03 -3.64
C TYR A 15 -10.01 8.13 -4.37
N LEU A 16 -9.46 7.12 -3.69
CA LEU A 16 -8.51 6.19 -4.29
C LEU A 16 -9.13 5.47 -5.48
N ASP A 17 -10.36 4.98 -5.36
CA ASP A 17 -11.11 4.30 -6.44
C ASP A 17 -11.29 5.20 -7.68
N SER A 18 -11.43 6.51 -7.48
CA SER A 18 -11.47 7.48 -8.59
C SER A 18 -10.13 7.71 -9.30
N VAL A 19 -9.02 7.17 -8.76
CA VAL A 19 -7.69 7.29 -9.37
C VAL A 19 -7.56 6.24 -10.48
N PRO A 20 -7.28 6.64 -11.73
CA PRO A 20 -7.15 5.72 -12.85
C PRO A 20 -6.14 4.60 -12.59
N SER A 21 -6.54 3.37 -12.91
CA SER A 21 -5.75 2.14 -12.76
C SER A 21 -5.26 1.85 -11.35
N ILE A 22 -5.86 2.45 -10.31
CA ILE A 22 -5.44 2.18 -8.93
C ILE A 22 -5.55 0.69 -8.58
N ASN A 23 -6.58 -0.02 -9.04
CA ASN A 23 -6.75 -1.45 -8.80
C ASN A 23 -6.02 -2.33 -9.83
N TRP A 24 -5.38 -1.74 -10.84
CA TRP A 24 -4.71 -2.42 -11.95
C TRP A 24 -3.20 -2.13 -11.99
N GLY A 25 -2.58 -1.95 -10.83
CA GLY A 25 -1.15 -1.65 -10.69
C GLY A 25 -0.82 -0.73 -9.52
N GLY A 26 -1.82 0.00 -8.99
CA GLY A 26 -1.67 0.88 -7.84
C GLY A 26 -2.18 0.31 -6.52
N CYS A 27 -2.56 -0.96 -6.44
CA CYS A 27 -3.31 -1.48 -5.28
C CYS A 27 -2.45 -1.49 -4.01
N GLY A 28 -1.14 -1.69 -4.13
CA GLY A 28 -0.20 -1.49 -3.02
C GLY A 28 -0.18 -0.04 -2.50
N PHE A 29 -0.22 0.94 -3.41
CA PHE A 29 -0.33 2.35 -3.03
C PHE A 29 -1.68 2.65 -2.38
N ALA A 30 -2.78 2.09 -2.88
CA ALA A 30 -4.09 2.27 -2.27
C ALA A 30 -4.16 1.71 -0.85
N ALA A 31 -3.74 0.46 -0.67
CA ALA A 31 -3.74 -0.19 0.64
C ALA A 31 -2.87 0.57 1.65
N TYR A 32 -1.66 0.96 1.24
CA TYR A 32 -0.76 1.70 2.12
C TYR A 32 -1.20 3.15 2.36
N ALA A 33 -1.87 3.79 1.39
CA ALA A 33 -2.43 5.12 1.58
C ALA A 33 -3.54 5.13 2.63
N MET A 34 -4.39 4.09 2.63
CA MET A 34 -5.40 3.91 3.67
C MET A 34 -4.75 3.69 5.04
N TYR A 35 -3.72 2.84 5.12
CA TYR A 35 -2.96 2.62 6.35
C TYR A 35 -2.36 3.92 6.90
N LEU A 36 -1.60 4.66 6.08
CA LEU A 36 -0.95 5.92 6.47
C LEU A 36 -1.97 6.99 6.88
N TRP A 37 -3.11 7.05 6.21
CA TRP A 37 -4.17 7.97 6.58
C TRP A 37 -4.78 7.61 7.94
N LEU A 38 -5.07 6.34 8.20
CA LEU A 38 -5.57 5.89 9.52
C LEU A 38 -4.54 6.16 10.62
N GLU A 39 -3.27 5.84 10.38
CA GLU A 39 -2.17 6.09 11.31
C GLU A 39 -2.06 7.56 11.68
N LYS A 40 -1.98 8.44 10.67
CA LYS A 40 -1.90 9.89 10.86
C LYS A 40 -3.08 10.45 11.68
N ASN A 41 -4.26 9.86 11.56
CA ASN A 41 -5.46 10.31 12.26
C ASN A 41 -5.71 9.56 13.58
N GLY A 42 -4.80 8.67 14.01
CA GLY A 42 -4.96 7.89 15.25
C GLY A 42 -6.12 6.89 15.20
N GLN A 43 -6.40 6.34 14.02
CA GLN A 43 -7.56 5.48 13.73
C GLN A 43 -7.17 4.04 13.37
N LEU A 44 -5.94 3.61 13.65
CA LEU A 44 -5.56 2.21 13.48
C LEU A 44 -6.27 1.35 14.52
N SER A 45 -7.00 0.33 14.08
CA SER A 45 -7.42 -0.79 14.92
C SER A 45 -6.25 -1.74 15.19
N GLU A 46 -6.41 -2.65 16.13
CA GLU A 46 -5.36 -3.60 16.54
C GLU A 46 -4.90 -4.49 15.37
N ASP A 47 -5.85 -4.90 14.53
CA ASP A 47 -5.64 -5.73 13.34
C ASP A 47 -5.23 -4.95 12.08
N THR A 48 -5.07 -3.62 12.17
CA THR A 48 -4.84 -2.82 10.96
C THR A 48 -3.48 -3.12 10.32
N THR A 49 -3.50 -3.67 9.10
CA THR A 49 -2.28 -3.90 8.30
C THR A 49 -2.61 -4.07 6.81
N VAL A 50 -1.57 -4.07 5.97
CA VAL A 50 -1.68 -4.41 4.55
C VAL A 50 -1.51 -5.92 4.37
N ILE A 51 -2.34 -6.47 3.49
CA ILE A 51 -2.24 -7.86 3.07
C ILE A 51 -1.99 -7.93 1.57
N TYR A 52 -1.17 -8.87 1.14
CA TYR A 52 -1.03 -9.24 -0.27
C TYR A 52 -1.76 -10.54 -0.54
N GLY A 53 -2.59 -10.54 -1.57
CA GLY A 53 -3.15 -11.76 -2.13
C GLY A 53 -2.07 -12.58 -2.82
N CYS A 54 -2.24 -13.89 -2.78
CA CYS A 54 -1.50 -14.84 -3.58
C CYS A 54 -2.51 -15.76 -4.28
N SER A 55 -2.29 -15.93 -5.58
CA SER A 55 -2.92 -16.98 -6.38
C SER A 55 -1.85 -17.96 -6.85
N SER A 56 -2.25 -19.18 -7.21
CA SER A 56 -1.35 -20.20 -7.75
C SER A 56 -0.51 -19.73 -8.95
N TRP A 57 -0.96 -18.70 -9.67
CA TRP A 57 -0.23 -18.11 -10.81
C TRP A 57 0.89 -17.14 -10.41
N TYR A 58 0.96 -16.74 -9.13
CA TYR A 58 1.89 -15.75 -8.58
C TYR A 58 2.78 -16.32 -7.46
N PHE A 59 2.93 -17.65 -7.40
CA PHE A 59 3.61 -18.33 -6.29
C PHE A 59 5.06 -17.83 -6.06
N ASN A 60 5.84 -17.65 -7.13
CA ASN A 60 7.22 -17.14 -7.03
C ASN A 60 7.28 -15.74 -6.38
N VAL A 61 6.31 -14.87 -6.71
CA VAL A 61 6.21 -13.51 -6.17
C VAL A 61 5.81 -13.56 -4.68
N HIS A 62 4.93 -14.49 -4.32
CA HIS A 62 4.57 -14.74 -2.92
C HIS A 62 5.77 -15.23 -2.10
N GLU A 63 6.51 -16.22 -2.57
CA GLU A 63 7.72 -16.72 -1.90
C GLU A 63 8.79 -15.62 -1.75
N GLN A 64 8.97 -14.79 -2.78
CA GLN A 64 9.91 -13.66 -2.72
C GLN A 64 9.51 -12.68 -1.60
N ASN A 65 8.23 -12.31 -1.52
CA ASN A 65 7.74 -11.40 -0.50
C ASN A 65 7.79 -12.02 0.91
N MET A 66 7.50 -13.32 1.05
CA MET A 66 7.72 -14.09 2.29
C MET A 66 9.19 -14.06 2.72
N ASN A 67 10.11 -14.28 1.78
CA ASN A 67 11.54 -14.21 2.04
C ASN A 67 12.00 -12.79 2.43
N ALA A 68 11.44 -11.75 1.79
CA ALA A 68 11.73 -10.36 2.12
C ALA A 68 11.28 -9.99 3.54
N LEU A 69 10.17 -10.54 4.02
CA LEU A 69 9.77 -10.39 5.42
C LEU A 69 10.78 -11.02 6.37
N ASN A 70 11.34 -12.18 6.02
CA ASN A 70 12.23 -12.93 6.92
C ASN A 70 13.70 -12.47 6.88
N ASN A 71 14.19 -12.01 5.72
CA ASN A 71 15.62 -11.83 5.46
C ASN A 71 16.03 -10.38 5.11
N GLY A 72 15.16 -9.42 5.39
CA GLY A 72 15.37 -8.01 5.07
C GLY A 72 14.63 -7.60 3.81
N TYR A 73 13.94 -6.46 3.90
CA TYR A 73 12.92 -6.02 2.95
C TYR A 73 13.42 -5.65 1.55
N LYS A 74 14.74 -5.71 1.31
CA LYS A 74 15.39 -5.25 0.07
C LYS A 74 14.80 -5.89 -1.19
N ASN A 75 14.25 -7.09 -1.06
CA ASN A 75 13.68 -7.86 -2.17
C ASN A 75 12.14 -7.89 -2.15
N ALA A 76 11.48 -7.10 -1.30
CA ALA A 76 10.02 -6.98 -1.34
C ALA A 76 9.61 -6.41 -2.72
N THR A 77 8.58 -6.98 -3.32
CA THR A 77 8.16 -6.69 -4.69
C THR A 77 6.65 -6.58 -4.79
N ALA A 78 6.12 -6.41 -6.00
CA ALA A 78 4.70 -6.32 -6.27
C ALA A 78 3.92 -7.59 -5.86
N CYS A 79 2.61 -7.57 -6.08
CA CYS A 79 1.71 -8.69 -5.84
C CYS A 79 0.57 -8.69 -6.86
N ILE A 80 -0.24 -9.76 -6.87
CA ILE A 80 -1.45 -9.82 -7.70
C ILE A 80 -2.51 -8.81 -7.23
N HIS A 81 -2.69 -8.64 -5.92
CA HIS A 81 -3.55 -7.62 -5.34
C HIS A 81 -3.13 -7.31 -3.90
N ALA A 82 -3.31 -6.06 -3.49
CA ALA A 82 -3.05 -5.62 -2.11
C ALA A 82 -4.31 -4.96 -1.54
N ALA A 83 -4.59 -5.26 -0.27
CA ALA A 83 -5.74 -4.75 0.45
C ALA A 83 -5.35 -4.35 1.88
N LEU A 84 -6.24 -3.65 2.58
CA LEU A 84 -6.11 -3.33 3.99
C LEU A 84 -6.99 -4.28 4.81
N MET A 85 -6.42 -4.94 5.81
CA MET A 85 -7.17 -5.52 6.90
C MET A 85 -7.41 -4.43 7.95
N HIS A 86 -8.66 -4.21 8.35
CA HIS A 86 -9.05 -3.21 9.35
C HIS A 86 -10.44 -3.52 9.92
N GLU A 87 -10.57 -3.58 11.25
CA GLU A 87 -11.81 -3.88 11.97
C GLU A 87 -12.45 -5.21 11.53
N GLY A 88 -11.62 -6.25 11.37
CA GLY A 88 -12.03 -7.60 10.96
C GLY A 88 -12.45 -7.71 9.50
N LYS A 89 -12.22 -6.69 8.69
CA LYS A 89 -12.58 -6.66 7.26
C LYS A 89 -11.35 -6.49 6.39
N ILE A 90 -11.38 -7.13 5.24
CA ILE A 90 -10.41 -6.90 4.16
C ILE A 90 -11.07 -5.95 3.17
N ILE A 91 -10.44 -4.81 2.91
CA ILE A 91 -10.98 -3.78 2.04
C ILE A 91 -9.92 -3.29 1.06
N ASP A 92 -10.33 -3.02 -0.17
CA ASP A 92 -9.55 -2.22 -1.11
C ASP A 92 -10.22 -0.86 -1.34
N SER A 93 -9.82 -0.18 -2.42
CA SER A 93 -10.34 1.14 -2.73
C SER A 93 -11.83 1.11 -3.14
N ASP A 94 -12.30 0.04 -3.75
CA ASP A 94 -13.65 -0.10 -4.30
C ASP A 94 -14.57 -0.82 -3.30
N GLU A 95 -14.13 -1.97 -2.79
CA GLU A 95 -15.02 -2.93 -2.14
C GLU A 95 -14.46 -3.50 -0.82
N THR A 96 -15.33 -4.23 -0.13
CA THR A 96 -14.95 -5.11 0.96
C THR A 96 -14.84 -6.51 0.39
N ILE A 97 -13.68 -7.12 0.51
CA ILE A 97 -13.31 -8.35 -0.19
C ILE A 97 -13.80 -9.55 0.63
N ASN A 98 -14.53 -10.43 -0.02
CA ASN A 98 -14.86 -11.75 0.51
C ASN A 98 -13.81 -12.77 0.03
N ILE A 99 -12.88 -13.12 0.91
CA ILE A 99 -11.75 -14.01 0.56
C ILE A 99 -12.19 -15.41 0.11
N SER A 100 -13.37 -15.89 0.51
CA SER A 100 -13.86 -17.20 0.05
C SER A 100 -14.32 -17.18 -1.41
N GLU A 101 -14.56 -16.00 -1.97
CA GLU A 101 -15.10 -15.79 -3.32
C GLU A 101 -14.08 -15.14 -4.26
N ASP A 102 -13.00 -14.55 -3.71
CA ASP A 102 -11.97 -13.87 -4.49
C ASP A 102 -10.70 -14.71 -4.64
N HIS A 103 -10.54 -15.30 -5.82
CA HIS A 103 -9.40 -16.17 -6.15
C HIS A 103 -8.03 -15.47 -6.11
N ARG A 104 -7.98 -14.12 -6.06
CA ARG A 104 -6.72 -13.38 -5.88
C ARG A 104 -6.12 -13.60 -4.49
N PHE A 105 -6.90 -14.10 -3.54
CA PHE A 105 -6.53 -14.30 -2.13
C PHE A 105 -6.60 -15.77 -1.70
N SER A 106 -6.34 -16.72 -2.61
CA SER A 106 -6.27 -18.15 -2.24
C SER A 106 -5.26 -18.44 -1.13
N GLU A 107 -4.17 -17.65 -1.08
CA GLU A 107 -3.26 -17.55 0.05
C GLU A 107 -3.06 -16.08 0.41
N LEU A 108 -2.77 -15.81 1.68
CA LEU A 108 -2.57 -14.45 2.20
C LEU A 108 -1.14 -14.28 2.69
N LEU A 109 -0.51 -13.20 2.27
CA LEU A 109 0.64 -12.66 2.95
C LEU A 109 0.21 -11.48 3.82
N VAL A 110 0.12 -11.71 5.12
CA VAL A 110 -0.16 -10.66 6.11
C VAL A 110 1.17 -9.98 6.47
N ILE A 111 1.29 -8.69 6.15
CA ILE A 111 2.49 -7.94 6.50
C ILE A 111 2.40 -7.60 7.99
N PRO A 112 3.39 -7.92 8.82
CA PRO A 112 3.35 -7.57 10.24
C PRO A 112 3.35 -6.04 10.41
N ARG A 113 2.51 -5.52 11.32
CA ARG A 113 2.31 -4.09 11.51
C ARG A 113 3.61 -3.35 11.85
N GLU A 114 4.49 -3.97 12.64
CA GLU A 114 5.80 -3.41 13.00
C GLU A 114 6.79 -3.35 11.81
N ARG A 115 6.48 -4.04 10.71
CA ARG A 115 7.31 -4.11 9.50
C ARG A 115 6.70 -3.35 8.32
N ILE A 116 5.48 -2.84 8.47
CA ILE A 116 4.67 -2.35 7.35
C ILE A 116 5.35 -1.23 6.56
N HIS A 117 5.96 -0.26 7.24
CA HIS A 117 6.61 0.86 6.56
C HIS A 117 7.78 0.40 5.72
N HIS A 118 8.69 -0.40 6.29
CA HIS A 118 9.86 -0.88 5.56
C HIS A 118 9.47 -1.78 4.39
N PHE A 119 8.54 -2.71 4.62
CA PHE A 119 8.08 -3.62 3.58
C PHE A 119 7.38 -2.87 2.44
N MET A 120 6.40 -2.02 2.75
CA MET A 120 5.66 -1.28 1.73
C MET A 120 6.56 -0.31 0.97
N GLN A 121 7.46 0.39 1.66
CA GLN A 121 8.40 1.29 1.00
C GLN A 121 9.37 0.56 0.05
N ALA A 122 9.81 -0.66 0.40
CA ALA A 122 10.65 -1.45 -0.49
C ALA A 122 9.83 -1.99 -1.67
N SER A 123 8.68 -2.61 -1.39
CA SER A 123 7.80 -3.16 -2.43
C SER A 123 7.36 -2.11 -3.45
N LEU A 124 6.91 -0.94 -3.01
CA LEU A 124 6.39 0.11 -3.90
C LEU A 124 7.46 0.76 -4.79
N ARG A 125 8.75 0.56 -4.48
CA ARG A 125 9.88 0.94 -5.34
C ARG A 125 10.22 -0.12 -6.39
N SER A 126 9.68 -1.33 -6.28
CA SER A 126 9.91 -2.39 -7.27
C SER A 126 9.35 -1.99 -8.64
N GLU A 127 10.09 -2.30 -9.69
CA GLU A 127 9.66 -2.11 -11.08
C GLU A 127 8.56 -3.11 -11.49
N GLU A 128 8.38 -4.20 -10.72
CA GLU A 128 7.43 -5.27 -11.00
C GLU A 128 5.94 -4.88 -10.84
N TRP A 129 5.62 -3.69 -10.29
CA TRP A 129 4.22 -3.25 -10.28
C TRP A 129 3.78 -2.81 -11.67
N ALA A 130 2.61 -3.29 -12.08
CA ALA A 130 2.05 -3.05 -13.40
C ALA A 130 2.06 -1.55 -13.80
N GLU A 131 2.59 -1.28 -15.00
CA GLU A 131 2.77 0.07 -15.55
C GLU A 131 1.45 0.79 -15.87
N ALA A 132 0.33 0.06 -15.88
CA ALA A 132 -0.99 0.64 -16.12
C ALA A 132 -1.35 1.74 -15.08
N PHE A 133 -0.76 1.69 -13.88
CA PHE A 133 -0.82 2.77 -12.90
C PHE A 133 0.34 3.75 -13.08
N ASN A 134 0.03 4.97 -13.56
CA ASN A 134 1.02 6.03 -13.73
C ASN A 134 1.45 6.61 -12.36
N ARG A 135 2.53 6.06 -11.81
CA ARG A 135 3.09 6.41 -10.50
C ARG A 135 3.48 7.89 -10.42
N GLU A 136 4.14 8.43 -11.44
CA GLU A 136 4.60 9.81 -11.46
C GLU A 136 3.47 10.83 -11.38
N VAL A 137 2.33 10.53 -12.02
CA VAL A 137 1.17 11.42 -12.05
C VAL A 137 0.32 11.29 -10.78
N TYR A 138 0.11 10.06 -10.30
CA TYR A 138 -0.90 9.82 -9.27
C TYR A 138 -0.35 9.75 -7.85
N ILE A 139 0.90 9.33 -7.63
CA ILE A 139 1.50 9.33 -6.29
C ILE A 139 1.47 10.73 -5.67
N PRO A 140 1.97 11.81 -6.33
CA PRO A 140 1.96 13.14 -5.72
C PRO A 140 0.55 13.66 -5.43
N LYS A 141 -0.42 13.32 -6.28
CA LYS A 141 -1.83 13.71 -6.09
C LYS A 141 -2.45 13.01 -4.89
N ILE A 142 -2.18 11.71 -4.71
CA ILE A 142 -2.66 10.95 -3.55
C ILE A 142 -2.07 11.51 -2.27
N GLU A 143 -0.75 11.73 -2.26
CA GLU A 143 -0.06 12.32 -1.12
C GLU A 143 -0.59 13.72 -0.76
N GLU A 144 -0.79 14.60 -1.75
CA GLU A 144 -1.37 15.94 -1.53
C GLU A 144 -2.80 15.83 -0.97
N LYS A 145 -3.63 14.97 -1.58
CA LYS A 145 -5.06 14.88 -1.24
C LYS A 145 -5.29 14.30 0.16
N LEU A 146 -4.50 13.33 0.57
CA LEU A 146 -4.61 12.66 1.86
C LEU A 146 -3.68 13.26 2.92
N GLY A 147 -2.71 14.07 2.50
CA GLY A 147 -1.67 14.64 3.36
C GLY A 147 -0.79 13.56 3.98
N ILE A 148 -0.40 12.55 3.21
CA ILE A 148 0.48 11.45 3.61
C ILE A 148 1.78 11.49 2.80
N ARG A 149 2.75 10.65 3.16
CA ARG A 149 3.95 10.40 2.35
C ARG A 149 4.20 8.90 2.27
N PHE A 150 4.34 8.37 1.06
CA PHE A 150 4.63 6.96 0.88
C PHE A 150 6.08 6.65 1.21
N PHE A 151 6.98 7.56 0.84
CA PHE A 151 8.42 7.41 1.01
C PHE A 151 8.91 8.48 1.97
N GLU A 152 9.72 8.07 2.96
CA GLU A 152 10.43 9.04 3.78
C GLU A 152 11.33 9.90 2.87
N GLN A 153 11.36 11.20 3.14
CA GLN A 153 12.35 12.07 2.53
C GLN A 153 13.71 11.66 3.08
N THR A 154 14.56 11.08 2.24
CA THR A 154 15.98 10.99 2.57
C THR A 154 16.48 12.42 2.66
N ASN A 155 16.66 12.93 3.88
CA ASN A 155 17.45 14.12 4.11
C ASN A 155 18.85 13.83 3.57
N LEU A 156 19.12 14.24 2.33
CA LEU A 156 20.47 14.45 1.85
C LEU A 156 21.02 15.60 2.69
N LYS A 157 21.51 15.27 3.90
CA LYS A 157 22.52 16.10 4.53
C LYS A 157 23.72 16.01 3.60
N THR A 158 23.81 16.94 2.67
CA THR A 158 25.09 17.34 2.10
C THR A 158 25.97 17.69 3.28
N ASN A 159 26.84 16.76 3.66
CA ASN A 159 28.03 17.09 4.41
C ASN A 159 28.85 17.99 3.49
N GLU A 160 28.56 19.29 3.53
CA GLU A 160 29.54 20.28 3.17
C GLU A 160 30.69 20.09 4.15
N ILE A 161 31.71 19.40 3.65
CA ILE A 161 33.03 19.36 4.25
C ILE A 161 33.52 20.81 4.20
N THR A 162 33.36 21.52 5.31
CA THR A 162 34.15 22.73 5.56
C THR A 162 35.59 22.28 5.74
N GLY A 163 36.36 22.36 4.65
CA GLY A 163 37.82 22.42 4.70
C GLY A 163 38.29 23.82 5.10
#